data_AF-U6D5T1-F1
#
_entry.id   AF-U6D5T1-F1
#
_cell.length_a   1.000
_cell.length_b   1.000
_cell.length_c   1.000
_cell.angle_alpha   90.00
_cell.angle_beta   90.00
_cell.angle_gamma   90.00
#
_symmetry.space_group_name_H-M   'P 1'
#
loop_
_entity.id
_entity.type
_entity.pdbx_description
1 polymer ?
#
loop_
_entity_poly.entity_id
_entity_poly.type
_entity_poly.pdbx_seq_one_letter_code
_entity_poly.pdbx_strand_id
1 'polypeptide(L)'
;NLIYGTMAERCSESSCPVMAGGPRYEYRWQDERQYRRPAKLSAPRYMALLMDWIEGLINDEDVFPTRVGVPFPKNFQQVCTKILTRLFRVFVHVYIHHFDSILSMGAEAHVNTCYKHFYY
;
A
#
# COMPACT_ATOMS: atom_id res chain seq x y z
N ASN A 1 9.01 -5.19 6.19
CA ASN A 1 8.88 -4.73 4.80
C ASN A 1 9.73 -3.48 4.60
N LEU A 2 10.66 -3.46 3.63
CA LEU A 2 11.68 -2.41 3.47
C LEU A 2 11.09 -0.99 3.37
N ILE A 3 9.99 -0.85 2.62
CA ILE A 3 9.24 0.41 2.47
C ILE A 3 8.67 0.89 3.80
N TYR A 4 8.24 -0.03 4.66
CA TYR A 4 7.70 0.32 5.97
C TYR A 4 8.81 0.79 6.92
N GLY A 5 10.02 0.24 6.78
CA GLY A 5 11.19 0.66 7.56
C GLY A 5 11.62 2.09 7.23
N THR A 6 11.62 2.48 5.95
CA THR A 6 11.91 3.86 5.54
C THR A 6 10.79 4.84 5.90
N MET A 7 9.54 4.37 6.00
CA MET A 7 8.37 5.18 6.34
C MET A 7 8.19 5.41 7.84
N ALA A 8 8.46 4.40 8.67
CA ALA A 8 8.11 4.42 10.10
C ALA A 8 8.80 5.53 10.90
N GLU A 9 9.97 5.99 10.47
CA GLU A 9 10.71 7.04 11.20
C GLU A 9 10.32 8.47 10.78
N ARG A 10 9.83 8.67 9.55
CA ARG A 10 9.70 10.01 8.93
C ARG A 10 8.29 10.36 8.46
N CYS A 11 7.40 9.38 8.33
CA CYS A 11 6.00 9.57 7.94
C CYS A 11 5.10 9.54 9.17
N SER A 12 4.63 10.71 9.60
CA SER A 12 3.74 10.89 10.74
C SER A 12 2.42 11.56 10.32
N GLU A 13 1.46 11.63 11.23
CA GLU A 13 0.21 12.36 10.96
C GLU A 13 0.43 13.87 10.80
N SER A 14 1.49 14.41 11.40
CA SER A 14 1.85 15.82 11.26
C SER A 14 2.61 16.10 9.96
N SER A 15 3.54 15.23 9.55
CA SER A 15 4.27 15.42 8.29
C SER A 15 3.45 15.05 7.07
N CYS A 16 2.54 14.07 7.20
CA CYS A 16 1.69 13.55 6.12
C CYS A 16 0.23 13.43 6.59
N PRO A 17 -0.47 14.56 6.81
CA PRO A 17 -1.86 14.57 7.31
C PRO A 17 -2.87 14.00 6.32
N VAL A 18 -2.48 13.84 5.06
CA VAL A 18 -3.27 13.21 4.00
C VAL A 18 -2.42 12.22 3.22
N MET A 19 -2.99 11.05 2.87
CA MET A 19 -2.38 10.14 1.93
C MET A 19 -2.44 10.74 0.51
N ALA A 20 -1.30 11.11 -0.06
CA ALA A 20 -1.24 11.84 -1.33
C ALA A 20 -0.06 11.43 -2.22
N GLY A 21 -0.26 11.52 -3.53
CA GLY A 21 0.77 11.36 -4.56
C GLY A 21 1.15 12.72 -5.16
N GLY A 22 1.78 13.57 -4.35
CA GLY A 22 2.01 14.98 -4.68
C GLY A 22 0.80 15.89 -4.51
N PRO A 23 0.88 17.17 -4.91
CA PRO A 23 -0.13 18.19 -4.61
C PRO A 23 -1.47 18.00 -5.34
N ARG A 24 -1.50 17.19 -6.41
CA ARG A 24 -2.69 17.01 -7.26
C ARG A 24 -3.52 15.79 -6.92
N TYR A 25 -2.96 14.80 -6.22
CA TYR A 25 -3.61 13.51 -6.01
C TYR A 25 -3.76 13.19 -4.53
N GLU A 26 -5.00 13.21 -4.04
CA GLU A 26 -5.39 12.75 -2.69
C GLU A 26 -6.00 11.34 -2.79
N TYR A 27 -5.47 10.39 -2.02
CA TYR A 27 -5.97 9.02 -1.98
C TYR A 27 -6.87 8.83 -0.76
N ARG A 28 -8.16 8.56 -1.01
CA ARG A 28 -9.14 8.30 0.05
C ARG A 28 -9.28 6.83 0.33
N TRP A 29 -9.51 6.51 1.60
CA TRP A 29 -9.73 5.14 2.05
C TRP A 29 -11.22 4.83 2.06
N GLN A 30 -11.57 3.62 1.62
CA GLN A 30 -12.92 3.09 1.72
C GLN A 30 -12.84 1.58 1.89
N ASP A 31 -13.64 1.06 2.81
CA ASP A 31 -13.85 -0.36 3.04
C ASP A 31 -15.32 -0.63 3.37
N GLU A 32 -15.66 -1.91 3.50
CA GLU A 32 -17.02 -2.34 3.79
C GLU A 32 -17.31 -2.42 5.30
N ARG A 33 -16.32 -2.09 6.14
CA ARG A 33 -16.37 -2.19 7.60
C ARG A 33 -16.56 -0.81 8.21
N GLN A 34 -15.46 -0.15 8.55
CA GLN A 34 -15.42 1.10 9.29
C GLN A 34 -15.62 2.33 8.39
N TYR A 35 -15.13 2.27 7.14
CA TYR A 35 -15.08 3.42 6.23
C TYR A 35 -15.98 3.20 5.01
N ARG A 36 -17.30 3.16 5.23
CA ARG A 36 -18.31 2.92 4.18
C ARG A 36 -18.35 3.98 3.08
N ARG A 37 -17.85 5.20 3.36
CA ARG A 37 -17.69 6.30 2.40
C ARG A 37 -16.21 6.68 2.28
N PRO A 38 -15.75 7.17 1.12
CA PRO A 38 -14.37 7.61 0.95
C PRO A 38 -13.94 8.65 2.00
N ALA A 39 -13.06 8.24 2.91
CA ALA A 39 -12.57 9.05 4.01
C ALA A 39 -11.17 9.58 3.75
N LYS A 40 -10.92 10.81 4.23
CA LYS A 40 -9.56 11.37 4.31
C LYS A 40 -8.86 10.75 5.51
N LEU A 41 -7.64 10.27 5.29
CA LEU A 41 -6.77 9.73 6.34
C LEU A 41 -5.36 10.26 6.16
N SER A 42 -4.62 10.35 7.26
CA SER A 42 -3.17 10.55 7.22
C SER A 42 -2.51 9.40 6.45
N ALA A 43 -1.36 9.68 5.83
CA ALA A 43 -0.61 8.66 5.11
C ALA A 43 -0.27 7.44 5.99
N PRO A 44 0.29 7.58 7.21
CA PRO A 44 0.60 6.42 8.04
C PRO A 44 -0.65 5.61 8.39
N ARG A 45 -1.79 6.27 8.69
CA ARG A 45 -3.04 5.58 8.99
C ARG A 45 -3.60 4.84 7.78
N TYR A 46 -3.55 5.45 6.59
CA TYR A 46 -3.97 4.81 5.35
C TYR A 46 -3.15 3.55 5.09
N MET A 47 -1.83 3.65 5.20
CA MET A 47 -0.92 2.54 4.93
C MET A 47 -1.09 1.39 5.94
N ALA A 48 -1.30 1.70 7.22
CA ALA A 48 -1.62 0.69 8.23
C ALA A 48 -2.90 -0.10 7.86
N LEU A 49 -4.00 0.61 7.58
CA LEU A 49 -5.26 -0.03 7.15
C LEU A 49 -5.11 -0.82 5.85
N LEU A 50 -4.27 -0.36 4.92
CA LEU A 50 -3.97 -1.07 3.70
C LEU A 50 -3.28 -2.40 3.97
N MET A 51 -2.26 -2.41 4.83
CA MET A 51 -1.52 -3.63 5.17
C MET A 51 -2.43 -4.62 5.90
N ASP A 52 -3.19 -4.16 6.89
CA ASP A 52 -4.16 -5.01 7.61
C ASP A 52 -5.19 -5.62 6.65
N TRP A 53 -5.67 -4.82 5.69
CA TRP A 53 -6.63 -5.28 4.68
C TRP A 53 -6.02 -6.31 3.72
N ILE A 54 -4.77 -6.13 3.28
CA ILE A 54 -4.06 -7.10 2.44
C ILE A 54 -3.78 -8.39 3.20
N GLU A 55 -3.31 -8.29 4.45
CA GLU A 55 -3.07 -9.44 5.30
C GLU A 55 -4.36 -10.25 5.54
N GLY A 56 -5.47 -9.57 5.81
CA GLY A 56 -6.77 -10.21 5.92
C GLY A 56 -7.19 -10.99 4.68
N LEU A 57 -6.88 -10.48 3.48
CA LEU A 57 -7.16 -11.19 2.23
C LEU A 57 -6.22 -12.37 2.01
N ILE A 58 -4.92 -12.20 2.24
CA ILE A 58 -3.91 -13.26 2.03
C ILE A 58 -4.16 -14.46 2.96
N ASN A 59 -4.67 -14.20 4.17
CA ASN A 59 -4.99 -15.23 5.15
C ASN A 59 -6.39 -15.84 4.98
N ASP A 60 -7.19 -15.35 4.02
CA ASP A 60 -8.52 -15.89 3.73
C ASP A 60 -8.40 -17.02 2.69
N GLU A 61 -8.61 -18.28 3.12
CA GLU A 61 -8.53 -19.45 2.24
C GLU A 61 -9.58 -19.45 1.12
N ASP A 62 -10.67 -18.68 1.22
CA ASP A 62 -11.65 -18.52 0.15
C ASP A 62 -11.15 -17.55 -0.95
N VAL A 63 -10.19 -16.68 -0.62
CA VAL A 63 -9.57 -15.72 -1.54
C VAL A 63 -8.23 -16.23 -2.07
N PHE A 64 -7.37 -16.72 -1.17
CA PHE A 64 -6.06 -17.30 -1.45
C PHE A 64 -5.99 -18.74 -0.92
N PRO A 65 -6.53 -19.72 -1.67
CA PRO A 65 -6.51 -21.12 -1.26
C PRO A 65 -5.08 -21.64 -1.07
N THR A 66 -4.83 -22.31 0.05
CA THR A 66 -3.52 -22.89 0.39
C THR A 66 -3.43 -24.38 0.01
N ARG A 67 -4.57 -25.03 -0.23
CA ARG A 67 -4.67 -26.47 -0.50
C ARG A 67 -4.59 -26.77 -2.00
N VAL A 68 -3.76 -27.75 -2.34
CA VAL A 68 -3.64 -28.22 -3.73
C VAL A 68 -4.99 -28.74 -4.24
N GLY A 69 -5.37 -28.32 -5.44
CA GLY A 69 -6.62 -28.74 -6.10
C GLY A 69 -7.83 -27.87 -5.79
N VAL A 70 -7.74 -26.91 -4.86
CA VAL A 70 -8.78 -25.90 -4.65
C VAL A 70 -8.59 -24.75 -5.65
N PRO A 71 -9.57 -24.43 -6.50
CA PRO A 71 -9.44 -23.33 -7.45
C PRO A 71 -9.57 -21.98 -6.76
N PHE A 72 -8.87 -20.98 -7.30
CA PHE A 72 -9.06 -19.57 -6.91
C PHE A 72 -10.50 -19.11 -7.23
N PRO A 73 -11.02 -18.11 -6.49
CA PRO A 73 -12.36 -17.59 -6.75
C PRO A 73 -12.44 -16.89 -8.12
N LYS A 74 -13.65 -16.83 -8.70
CA LYS A 74 -13.88 -16.24 -10.04
C LYS A 74 -13.43 -14.79 -10.16
N ASN A 75 -13.44 -14.04 -9.05
CA ASN A 75 -13.02 -12.64 -8.98
C ASN A 75 -11.55 -12.46 -8.55
N PHE A 76 -10.74 -13.52 -8.45
CA PHE A 76 -9.37 -13.45 -7.94
C PHE A 76 -8.51 -12.39 -8.63
N GLN A 77 -8.54 -12.32 -9.95
CA GLN A 77 -7.81 -11.28 -10.70
C GLN A 77 -8.24 -9.86 -10.32
N GLN A 78 -9.53 -9.64 -10.05
CA GLN A 78 -10.04 -8.34 -9.60
C GLN A 78 -9.53 -8.01 -8.20
N VAL A 79 -9.47 -9.01 -7.31
CA VAL A 79 -8.90 -8.86 -5.96
C VAL A 79 -7.42 -8.48 -6.05
N CYS A 80 -6.61 -9.22 -6.81
CA CYS A 80 -5.19 -8.93 -7.03
C CYS A 80 -4.98 -7.54 -7.64
N THR A 81 -5.78 -7.18 -8.65
CA THR A 81 -5.72 -5.84 -9.26
C THR A 81 -6.00 -4.75 -8.22
N LYS A 82 -6.96 -4.95 -7.33
CA LYS A 82 -7.29 -4.01 -6.24
C LYS A 82 -6.17 -3.89 -5.21
N ILE A 83 -5.52 -5.01 -4.86
CA ILE A 83 -4.34 -5.05 -3.98
C ILE A 83 -3.20 -4.24 -4.61
N LEU A 84 -2.80 -4.59 -5.83
CA LEU A 84 -1.70 -3.94 -6.54
C LEU A 84 -1.97 -2.45 -6.74
N THR A 85 -3.17 -2.06 -7.18
CA THR A 85 -3.55 -0.65 -7.36
C THR A 85 -3.40 0.15 -6.06
N ARG A 86 -3.73 -0.43 -4.91
CA ARG A 86 -3.60 0.25 -3.62
C ARG A 86 -2.14 0.29 -3.15
N LEU A 87 -1.37 -0.78 -3.35
CA LEU A 87 0.08 -0.79 -3.08
C LEU A 87 0.84 0.23 -3.93
N PHE A 88 0.45 0.41 -5.19
CA PHE A 88 1.05 1.43 -6.06
C PHE A 88 0.96 2.84 -5.47
N ARG A 89 -0.15 3.18 -4.79
CA ARG A 89 -0.32 4.48 -4.12
C ARG A 89 0.72 4.69 -3.01
N VAL A 90 1.11 3.62 -2.32
CA VAL A 90 2.18 3.64 -1.31
C VAL A 90 3.51 3.96 -1.97
N PHE A 91 3.85 3.28 -3.07
CA PHE A 91 5.06 3.59 -3.83
C PHE A 91 5.09 5.05 -4.27
N VAL A 92 4.02 5.55 -4.88
CA VAL A 92 3.93 6.95 -5.32
C VAL A 92 4.11 7.92 -4.15
N HIS A 93 3.46 7.67 -3.02
CA HIS A 93 3.59 8.52 -1.83
C HIS A 93 5.04 8.56 -1.31
N VAL A 94 5.65 7.38 -1.16
CA VAL A 94 7.04 7.22 -0.70
C VAL A 94 8.01 7.95 -1.64
N TYR A 95 7.88 7.74 -2.95
CA TYR A 95 8.75 8.38 -3.93
C TYR A 95 8.62 9.89 -4.00
N ILE A 96 7.42 10.43 -3.81
CA ILE A 96 7.21 11.88 -3.94
C ILE A 96 7.60 12.61 -2.66
N HIS A 97 7.22 12.08 -1.50
CA HIS A 97 7.32 12.83 -0.24
C HIS A 97 8.50 12.41 0.63
N HIS A 98 9.08 11.22 0.40
CA HIS A 98 10.08 10.63 1.28
C HIS A 98 11.33 10.15 0.55
N PHE A 99 11.57 10.63 -0.68
CA PHE A 99 12.76 10.25 -1.44
C PHE A 99 14.07 10.64 -0.74
N ASP A 100 14.12 11.81 -0.11
CA ASP A 100 15.28 12.24 0.68
C ASP A 100 15.59 11.28 1.83
N SER A 101 14.54 10.72 2.46
CA SER A 101 14.71 9.71 3.51
C SER A 101 15.28 8.41 2.92
N ILE A 102 14.79 7.97 1.77
CA ILE A 102 15.32 6.81 1.04
C ILE A 102 16.82 7.00 0.71
N LEU A 103 17.20 8.18 0.22
CA LEU A 103 18.59 8.52 -0.09
C LEU A 103 19.46 8.52 1.18
N SER A 104 18.99 9.12 2.27
CA SER A 104 19.74 9.16 3.53
C SER A 104 20.00 7.78 4.14
N MET A 105 19.18 6.78 3.79
CA MET A 105 19.32 5.40 4.23
C MET A 105 20.14 4.54 3.25
N GLY A 106 20.55 5.08 2.10
CA GLY A 106 21.21 4.30 1.03
C GLY A 106 20.31 3.20 0.45
N ALA A 107 18.99 3.39 0.50
CA ALA A 107 17.99 2.38 0.12
C ALA A 107 17.47 2.56 -1.31
N GLU A 108 17.95 3.56 -2.07
CA GLU A 108 17.44 3.94 -3.38
C GLU A 108 17.51 2.81 -4.40
N ALA A 109 18.61 2.05 -4.44
CA ALA A 109 18.75 0.91 -5.35
C ALA A 109 17.71 -0.16 -5.08
N HIS A 110 17.40 -0.42 -3.81
CA HIS A 110 16.41 -1.40 -3.39
C HIS A 110 15.00 -0.95 -3.76
N VAL A 111 14.63 0.28 -3.43
CA VAL A 111 13.30 0.84 -3.75
C VAL A 111 13.09 0.91 -5.26
N ASN A 112 14.10 1.36 -6.03
CA ASN A 112 14.04 1.39 -7.50
C ASN A 112 13.86 0.00 -8.10
N THR A 113 14.56 -1.01 -7.57
CA THR A 113 14.42 -2.38 -8.03
C THR A 113 13.02 -2.93 -7.74
N CYS A 114 12.51 -2.71 -6.53
CA CYS A 114 11.15 -3.10 -6.16
C CYS A 114 10.10 -2.40 -7.04
N TYR A 115 10.26 -1.10 -7.30
CA TYR A 115 9.33 -0.34 -8.14
C TYR A 115 9.35 -0.81 -9.59
N LYS A 116 10.56 -1.04 -10.15
CA LYS A 116 10.71 -1.57 -11.50
C LYS A 116 10.06 -2.95 -11.62
N HIS A 117 10.29 -3.85 -10.67
CA HIS A 117 9.67 -5.17 -10.67
C HIS A 117 8.16 -5.14 -10.45
N PHE A 118 7.65 -4.14 -9.70
CA PHE A 118 6.21 -3.98 -9.51
C PHE A 118 5.50 -3.51 -10.79
N TYR A 119 6.17 -2.69 -11.60
CA TYR A 119 5.58 -2.08 -12.79
C TYR A 119 5.67 -2.96 -14.05
N TYR A 120 6.69 -3.81 -14.15
CA TYR A 120 6.94 -4.72 -15.29
C TYR A 120 6.62 -6.16 -14.91
#